data_AF-A0A1I3UKV9-F1
#
_entry.id   AF-A0A1I3UKV9-F1
#
_cell.length_a   1.000
_cell.length_b   1.000
_cell.length_c   1.000
_cell.angle_alpha   90.00
_cell.angle_beta   90.00
_cell.angle_gamma   90.00
#
_symmetry.space_group_name_H-M   'P 1'
#
loop_
_entity.id
_entity.type
_entity.pdbx_description
1 polymer ?
#
loop_
_entity_poly.entity_id
_entity_poly.type
_entity_poly.pdbx_seq_one_letter_code
_entity_poly.pdbx_strand_id
1 'polypeptide(L)'
;MEESPPPEGPDAEVVPAPDTGEAAEEATRPPQQILRQATPYALFEAIPQIAQVVRRAPTPDEDTEAYLVRLRGSTTPEEAVTFAAFALQPNMAVWWGYECLRALPEKLDPMDRAILEAVAIWTQHPSDANRWRTMQSSLFAPRRSPAVLLGLAVGWSGGSVAPNDTAPVARHRAPGAINSAVLSCLAGLDTRSRSVHLARMIALAASLLREN
;
A
#
# COMPACT_ATOMS: atom_id res chain seq x y z
N MET A 1 75.82 23.86 -11.88
CA MET A 1 74.36 23.98 -11.78
C MET A 1 74.00 23.31 -10.47
N GLU A 2 73.79 24.14 -9.45
CA GLU A 2 73.37 23.73 -8.11
C GLU A 2 71.99 23.07 -8.16
N GLU A 3 71.80 22.01 -7.36
CA GLU A 3 70.67 21.91 -6.44
C GLU A 3 70.84 20.68 -5.54
N SER A 4 71.06 20.92 -4.25
CA SER A 4 70.89 19.92 -3.18
C SER A 4 69.44 19.91 -2.73
N PRO A 5 68.82 18.74 -2.47
CA PRO A 5 67.73 18.65 -1.51
C PRO A 5 68.26 18.14 -0.15
N PRO A 6 67.81 18.72 0.98
CA PRO A 6 68.15 18.29 2.34
C PRO A 6 66.97 17.41 2.92
N PRO A 7 66.92 17.02 4.22
CA PRO A 7 66.82 15.62 4.63
C PRO A 7 65.46 15.22 5.25
N GLU A 8 65.31 13.94 5.58
CA GLU A 8 64.18 13.30 6.26
C GLU A 8 63.69 14.02 7.53
N GLY A 9 62.36 14.07 7.70
CA GLY A 9 61.66 14.41 8.94
C GLY A 9 60.73 13.26 9.39
N PRO A 10 60.36 13.17 10.68
CA PRO A 10 59.89 11.94 11.32
C PRO A 10 58.36 11.74 11.33
N ASP A 11 57.98 10.51 11.72
CA ASP A 11 56.64 9.91 11.84
C ASP A 11 55.57 10.67 12.66
N ALA A 12 54.32 10.29 12.33
CA ALA A 12 53.07 10.30 13.12
C ALA A 12 52.15 11.53 13.03
N GLU A 13 50.98 11.36 12.39
CA GLU A 13 49.70 11.19 13.10
C GLU A 13 48.59 10.75 12.12
N VAL A 14 48.02 9.56 12.34
CA VAL A 14 46.79 9.11 11.68
C VAL A 14 45.63 9.81 12.38
N VAL A 15 44.94 10.71 11.68
CA VAL A 15 43.69 11.32 12.12
C VAL A 15 42.57 10.93 11.13
N PRO A 16 41.52 10.20 11.56
CA PRO A 16 40.41 9.84 10.68
C PRO A 16 39.29 10.89 10.70
N ALA A 17 38.86 11.25 9.48
CA ALA A 17 37.54 11.81 9.08
C ALA A 17 37.10 13.19 9.64
N PRO A 18 36.18 13.89 8.95
CA PRO A 18 34.79 13.48 9.10
C PRO A 18 34.05 13.24 7.77
N ASP A 19 33.40 12.09 7.73
CA ASP A 19 32.14 11.86 7.02
C ASP A 19 31.10 12.85 7.58
N THR A 20 30.55 13.70 6.73
CA THR A 20 29.40 14.53 7.12
C THR A 20 28.63 14.95 5.88
N GLY A 21 27.84 14.01 5.37
CA GLY A 21 26.89 14.26 4.27
C GLY A 21 25.51 13.63 4.44
N GLU A 22 25.30 12.69 5.38
CA GLU A 22 24.05 11.88 5.42
C GLU A 22 23.34 11.87 6.78
N ALA A 23 23.58 12.84 7.67
CA ALA A 23 22.94 12.89 8.99
C ALA A 23 21.88 14.00 9.16
N ALA A 24 21.20 14.41 8.07
CA ALA A 24 20.22 15.52 8.12
C ALA A 24 18.83 15.22 7.52
N GLU A 25 18.45 13.94 7.39
CA GLU A 25 17.07 13.57 7.00
C GLU A 25 16.31 12.77 8.08
N GLU A 26 16.81 12.72 9.31
CA GLU A 26 16.04 12.22 10.46
C GLU A 26 15.26 13.36 11.13
N ALA A 27 14.60 14.19 10.31
CA ALA A 27 13.58 15.10 10.78
C ALA A 27 12.33 14.27 11.10
N THR A 28 12.05 14.13 12.41
CA THR A 28 10.81 13.66 13.05
C THR A 28 9.75 13.19 12.05
N ARG A 29 9.84 11.93 11.61
CA ARG A 29 8.78 11.32 10.80
C ARG A 29 7.52 11.35 11.68
N PRO A 30 6.46 12.07 11.29
CA PRO A 30 5.22 12.04 12.06
C PRO A 30 4.77 10.58 12.17
N PRO A 31 4.12 10.19 13.29
CA PRO A 31 3.60 8.84 13.42
C PRO A 31 2.78 8.52 12.17
N GLN A 32 3.15 7.44 11.47
CA GLN A 32 2.46 7.02 10.25
C GLN A 32 1.06 6.58 10.66
N GLN A 33 0.09 7.49 10.56
CA GLN A 33 -1.31 7.17 10.80
C GLN A 33 -1.73 6.05 9.85
N ILE A 34 -2.36 5.01 10.38
CA ILE A 34 -2.82 3.88 9.56
C ILE A 34 -4.03 4.29 8.71
N LEU A 35 -4.83 5.26 9.17
CA LEU A 35 -6.03 5.73 8.50
C LEU A 35 -5.79 6.96 7.62
N ARG A 36 -6.58 7.07 6.55
CA ARG A 36 -6.67 8.28 5.70
C ARG A 36 -7.41 9.42 6.39
N GLN A 37 -8.43 9.10 7.18
CA GLN A 37 -9.30 10.04 7.87
C GLN A 37 -9.66 9.46 9.24
N ALA A 38 -9.91 10.32 10.22
CA ALA A 38 -10.24 9.91 11.58
C ALA A 38 -11.61 9.23 11.68
N THR A 39 -12.57 9.63 10.83
CA THR A 39 -13.93 9.07 10.82
C THR A 39 -14.33 8.60 9.43
N PRO A 40 -15.25 7.62 9.33
CA PRO A 40 -15.85 7.21 8.05
C PRO A 40 -16.57 8.35 7.34
N TYR A 41 -17.25 9.24 8.07
CA TYR A 41 -17.94 10.38 7.48
C TYR A 41 -16.95 11.31 6.76
N ALA A 42 -15.84 11.67 7.41
CA ALA A 42 -14.78 12.47 6.80
C ALA A 42 -14.13 11.78 5.60
N LEU A 43 -14.04 10.44 5.60
CA LEU A 43 -13.58 9.67 4.44
C LEU A 43 -14.51 9.81 3.24
N PHE A 44 -15.82 9.74 3.46
CA PHE A 44 -16.82 9.90 2.40
C PHE A 44 -16.80 11.33 1.83
N GLU A 45 -16.59 12.35 2.66
CA GLU A 45 -16.41 13.73 2.19
C GLU A 45 -15.10 13.90 1.39
N ALA A 46 -14.00 13.31 1.87
CA ALA A 46 -12.69 13.43 1.23
C ALA A 46 -12.58 12.63 -0.09
N ILE A 47 -13.34 11.54 -0.23
CA ILE A 47 -13.34 10.66 -1.42
C ILE A 47 -14.79 10.30 -1.79
N PRO A 48 -15.57 11.21 -2.42
CA PRO A 48 -16.99 10.99 -2.71
C PRO A 48 -17.28 9.77 -3.59
N GLN A 49 -16.31 9.30 -4.37
CA GLN A 49 -16.44 8.11 -5.21
C GLN A 49 -16.72 6.84 -4.39
N ILE A 50 -16.38 6.79 -3.10
CA ILE A 50 -16.70 5.64 -2.25
C ILE A 50 -18.21 5.40 -2.15
N ALA A 51 -19.04 6.45 -2.21
CA ALA A 51 -20.50 6.34 -2.16
C ALA A 51 -21.09 5.67 -3.42
N GLN A 52 -20.32 5.53 -4.50
CA GLN A 52 -20.73 4.80 -5.71
C GLN A 52 -20.59 3.29 -5.54
N VAL A 53 -19.75 2.84 -4.60
CA VAL A 53 -19.42 1.41 -4.38
C VAL A 53 -19.86 0.90 -3.01
N VAL A 54 -20.04 1.78 -2.02
CA VAL A 54 -20.62 1.47 -0.71
C VAL A 54 -21.96 2.17 -0.58
N ARG A 55 -23.05 1.40 -0.54
CA ARG A 55 -24.41 1.98 -0.49
C ARG A 55 -24.79 2.40 0.93
N ARG A 56 -24.22 1.76 1.94
CA ARG A 56 -24.52 2.02 3.36
C ARG A 56 -23.66 3.15 3.89
N ALA A 57 -24.07 4.40 3.70
CA ALA A 57 -23.33 5.54 4.21
C ALA A 57 -23.13 5.48 5.76
N PRO A 58 -22.02 6.05 6.28
CA PRO A 58 -21.83 6.22 7.71
C PRO A 58 -22.69 7.36 8.27
N THR A 59 -22.98 7.33 9.57
CA THR A 59 -23.54 8.51 10.26
C THR A 59 -22.43 9.48 10.67
N PRO A 60 -22.71 10.79 10.86
CA PRO A 60 -21.67 11.78 11.19
C PRO A 60 -20.85 11.44 12.45
N ASP A 61 -21.50 10.88 13.46
CA ASP A 61 -20.89 10.53 14.75
C ASP A 61 -20.42 9.06 14.83
N GLU A 62 -20.46 8.32 13.72
CA GLU A 62 -20.06 6.91 13.71
C GLU A 62 -18.53 6.77 13.75
N ASP A 63 -18.01 5.99 14.69
CA ASP A 63 -16.60 5.64 14.70
C ASP A 63 -16.26 4.56 13.67
N THR A 64 -14.98 4.46 13.33
CA THR A 64 -14.45 3.55 12.29
C THR A 64 -14.71 2.08 12.61
N GLU A 65 -14.60 1.68 13.88
CA GLU A 65 -14.79 0.29 14.28
C GLU A 65 -16.27 -0.11 14.24
N ALA A 66 -17.15 0.72 14.79
CA ALA A 66 -18.60 0.54 14.76
C ALA A 66 -19.12 0.45 13.32
N TYR A 67 -18.64 1.33 12.44
CA TYR A 67 -19.03 1.30 11.02
C TYR A 67 -18.59 0.00 10.33
N LEU A 68 -17.35 -0.43 10.54
CA LEU A 68 -16.85 -1.69 9.99
C LEU A 68 -17.66 -2.90 10.50
N VAL A 69 -17.96 -2.94 11.80
CA VAL A 69 -18.77 -4.00 12.42
C VAL A 69 -20.18 -4.01 11.82
N ARG A 70 -20.78 -2.84 11.59
CA ARG A 70 -22.09 -2.70 10.95
C ARG A 70 -22.08 -3.20 9.51
N LEU A 71 -21.07 -2.86 8.72
CA LEU A 71 -20.93 -3.36 7.34
C LEU A 71 -20.77 -4.88 7.31
N ARG A 72 -19.91 -5.43 8.19
CA ARG A 72 -19.69 -6.88 8.34
C ARG A 72 -20.97 -7.65 8.69
N GLY A 73 -21.82 -7.07 9.53
CA GLY A 73 -23.09 -7.69 9.94
C GLY A 73 -24.25 -7.49 8.96
N SER A 74 -24.02 -6.81 7.83
CA SER A 74 -25.07 -6.49 6.88
C SER A 74 -25.33 -7.63 5.88
N THR A 75 -26.32 -7.44 5.02
CA THR A 75 -26.61 -8.33 3.88
C THR A 75 -25.52 -8.31 2.80
N THR A 76 -24.59 -7.35 2.84
CA THR A 76 -23.52 -7.16 1.86
C THR A 76 -22.18 -6.96 2.58
N PRO A 77 -21.63 -8.00 3.24
CA PRO A 77 -20.39 -7.90 4.00
C PRO A 77 -19.17 -7.47 3.15
N GLU A 78 -19.23 -7.60 1.82
CA GLU A 78 -18.22 -7.11 0.87
C GLU A 78 -18.03 -5.59 0.92
N GLU A 79 -19.05 -4.84 1.36
CA GLU A 79 -18.91 -3.39 1.58
C GLU A 79 -17.87 -3.08 2.68
N ALA A 80 -17.64 -3.99 3.64
CA ALA A 80 -16.58 -3.85 4.63
C ALA A 80 -15.17 -3.96 4.01
N VAL A 81 -14.99 -4.83 3.02
CA VAL A 81 -13.75 -4.93 2.22
C VAL A 81 -13.52 -3.65 1.43
N THR A 82 -14.59 -3.13 0.82
CA THR A 82 -14.53 -1.87 0.07
C THR A 82 -14.16 -0.73 1.01
N PHE A 83 -14.82 -0.59 2.16
CA PHE A 83 -14.50 0.43 3.15
C PHE A 83 -13.04 0.33 3.62
N ALA A 84 -12.55 -0.87 3.97
CA ALA A 84 -11.17 -1.07 4.41
C ALA A 84 -10.13 -0.58 3.36
N ALA A 85 -10.35 -0.90 2.08
CA ALA A 85 -9.48 -0.45 1.00
C ALA A 85 -9.37 1.09 0.94
N PHE A 86 -10.48 1.79 1.18
CA PHE A 86 -10.53 3.26 1.19
C PHE A 86 -10.10 3.88 2.53
N ALA A 87 -10.29 3.21 3.66
CA ALA A 87 -9.99 3.76 4.98
C ALA A 87 -8.49 3.76 5.30
N LEU A 88 -7.78 2.68 4.93
CA LEU A 88 -6.35 2.54 5.20
C LEU A 88 -5.49 3.47 4.31
N GLN A 89 -4.39 3.99 4.84
CA GLN A 89 -3.36 4.68 4.04
C GLN A 89 -2.87 3.78 2.89
N PRO A 90 -2.42 4.34 1.75
CA PRO A 90 -2.10 3.56 0.56
C PRO A 90 -1.12 2.41 0.80
N ASN A 91 -0.05 2.61 1.57
CA ASN A 91 0.92 1.57 1.93
C ASN A 91 0.26 0.42 2.69
N MET A 92 -0.52 0.74 3.73
CA MET A 92 -1.17 -0.26 4.56
C MET A 92 -2.32 -0.96 3.82
N ALA A 93 -3.07 -0.24 2.99
CA ALA A 93 -4.13 -0.79 2.16
C ALA A 93 -3.59 -1.82 1.15
N VAL A 94 -2.46 -1.52 0.51
CA VAL A 94 -1.79 -2.47 -0.40
C VAL A 94 -1.24 -3.67 0.36
N TRP A 95 -0.60 -3.45 1.52
CA TRP A 95 -0.11 -4.55 2.37
C TRP A 95 -1.25 -5.48 2.77
N TRP A 96 -2.36 -4.93 3.25
CA TRP A 96 -3.56 -5.70 3.57
C TRP A 96 -4.11 -6.47 2.35
N GLY A 97 -4.14 -5.84 1.17
CA GLY A 97 -4.52 -6.51 -0.07
C GLY A 97 -3.58 -7.67 -0.42
N TYR A 98 -2.27 -7.48 -0.26
CA TYR A 98 -1.26 -8.53 -0.45
C TYR A 98 -1.47 -9.71 0.50
N GLU A 99 -1.72 -9.43 1.78
CA GLU A 99 -2.06 -10.43 2.80
C GLU A 99 -3.32 -11.23 2.43
N CYS A 100 -4.35 -10.54 1.93
CA CYS A 100 -5.58 -11.19 1.47
C CYS A 100 -5.33 -12.13 0.28
N LEU A 101 -4.48 -11.73 -0.67
CA LEU A 101 -4.18 -12.51 -1.88
C LEU A 101 -3.23 -13.68 -1.60
N ARG A 102 -2.23 -13.52 -0.73
CA ARG A 102 -1.29 -14.60 -0.41
C ARG A 102 -1.89 -15.71 0.47
N ALA A 103 -3.00 -15.42 1.16
CA ALA A 103 -3.72 -16.38 1.98
C ALA A 103 -4.56 -17.37 1.16
N LEU A 104 -4.60 -17.23 -0.18
CA LEU A 104 -5.38 -18.12 -1.03
C LEU A 104 -4.74 -19.51 -1.13
N PRO A 105 -5.58 -20.56 -1.15
CA PRO A 105 -5.10 -21.94 -1.27
C PRO A 105 -4.66 -22.30 -2.71
N GLU A 106 -5.01 -21.49 -3.71
CA GLU A 106 -4.74 -21.80 -5.11
C GLU A 106 -3.29 -21.52 -5.52
N LYS A 107 -2.79 -22.34 -6.46
CA LYS A 107 -1.46 -22.18 -7.03
C LYS A 107 -1.46 -20.99 -7.98
N LEU A 108 -0.86 -19.88 -7.53
CA LEU A 108 -0.56 -18.75 -8.38
C LEU A 108 0.32 -19.15 -9.56
N ASP A 109 -0.07 -18.69 -10.75
CA ASP A 109 0.75 -18.80 -11.94
C ASP A 109 2.06 -17.98 -11.80
N PRO A 110 3.09 -18.25 -12.63
CA PRO A 110 4.37 -17.57 -12.49
C PRO A 110 4.32 -16.04 -12.63
N MET A 111 3.41 -15.51 -13.45
CA MET A 111 3.25 -14.08 -13.65
C MET A 111 2.66 -13.43 -12.40
N ASP A 112 1.56 -13.99 -11.88
CA ASP A 112 0.92 -13.50 -10.66
C ASP A 112 1.86 -13.57 -9.46
N ARG A 113 2.68 -14.62 -9.38
CA ARG A 113 3.72 -14.76 -8.36
C ARG A 113 4.76 -13.64 -8.45
N ALA A 114 5.29 -13.36 -9.64
CA ALA A 114 6.28 -12.30 -9.82
C ALA A 114 5.71 -10.91 -9.48
N ILE A 115 4.44 -10.66 -9.81
CA ILE A 115 3.78 -9.39 -9.46
C ILE A 115 3.56 -9.28 -7.95
N LEU A 116 3.07 -10.33 -7.28
CA LEU A 116 2.91 -10.30 -5.82
C LEU A 116 4.24 -10.18 -5.09
N GLU A 117 5.32 -10.74 -5.62
CA GLU A 117 6.68 -10.54 -5.09
C GLU A 117 7.12 -9.07 -5.21
N ALA A 118 6.88 -8.43 -6.36
CA ALA A 118 7.15 -7.00 -6.53
C ALA A 118 6.31 -6.13 -5.57
N VAL A 119 5.03 -6.47 -5.36
CA VAL A 119 4.17 -5.83 -4.36
C VAL A 119 4.74 -6.02 -2.95
N ALA A 120 5.15 -7.24 -2.58
CA ALA A 120 5.73 -7.52 -1.28
C ALA A 120 7.00 -6.70 -1.02
N ILE A 121 7.90 -6.62 -2.01
CA ILE A 121 9.12 -5.79 -1.95
C ILE A 121 8.75 -4.32 -1.74
N TRP A 122 7.76 -3.80 -2.48
CA TRP A 122 7.31 -2.43 -2.32
C TRP A 122 6.70 -2.16 -0.94
N THR A 123 5.91 -3.09 -0.38
CA THR A 123 5.34 -2.91 0.96
C THR A 123 6.40 -2.85 2.07
N GLN A 124 7.53 -3.55 1.89
CA GLN A 124 8.67 -3.51 2.81
C GLN A 124 9.55 -2.27 2.58
N HIS A 125 9.68 -1.85 1.32
CA HIS A 125 10.52 -0.73 0.91
C HIS A 125 9.76 0.18 -0.09
N PRO A 126 8.88 1.08 0.39
CA PRO A 126 7.97 1.87 -0.45
C PRO A 126 8.69 3.06 -1.09
N SER A 127 9.63 2.77 -1.99
CA SER A 127 10.33 3.77 -2.81
C SER A 127 9.62 4.00 -4.13
N ASP A 128 9.83 5.18 -4.72
CA ASP A 128 9.36 5.49 -6.07
C ASP A 128 9.88 4.49 -7.10
N ALA A 129 11.15 4.07 -7.00
CA ALA A 129 11.72 3.06 -7.89
C ALA A 129 10.98 1.71 -7.83
N ASN A 130 10.67 1.23 -6.62
CA ASN A 130 9.91 -0.01 -6.44
C ASN A 130 8.45 0.16 -6.88
N ARG A 131 7.87 1.34 -6.67
CA ARG A 131 6.52 1.68 -7.14
C ARG A 131 6.44 1.56 -8.66
N TRP A 132 7.38 2.18 -9.37
CA TRP A 132 7.47 2.16 -10.83
C TRP A 132 7.72 0.76 -11.39
N ARG A 133 8.64 -0.01 -10.82
CA ARG A 133 8.91 -1.40 -11.27
C ARG A 133 7.66 -2.29 -11.14
N THR A 134 6.95 -2.17 -10.02
CA THR A 134 5.70 -2.91 -9.77
C THR A 134 4.61 -2.49 -10.76
N MET A 135 4.44 -1.17 -10.95
CA MET A 135 3.48 -0.61 -11.89
C MET A 135 3.77 -1.04 -13.33
N GLN A 136 5.01 -0.98 -13.77
CA GLN A 136 5.43 -1.37 -15.12
C GLN A 136 5.11 -2.84 -15.39
N SER A 137 5.50 -3.73 -14.47
CA SER A 137 5.21 -5.16 -14.58
C SER A 137 3.70 -5.45 -14.68
N SER A 138 2.89 -4.68 -13.94
CA SER A 138 1.43 -4.84 -13.91
C SER A 138 0.75 -4.24 -15.15
N LEU A 139 1.23 -3.11 -15.67
CA LEU A 139 0.69 -2.45 -16.87
C LEU A 139 0.86 -3.31 -18.13
N PHE A 140 2.00 -4.01 -18.23
CA PHE A 140 2.34 -4.84 -19.40
C PHE A 140 1.94 -6.32 -19.22
N ALA A 141 1.22 -6.66 -18.15
CA ALA A 141 0.75 -8.02 -17.95
C ALA A 141 -0.29 -8.41 -19.02
N PRO A 142 -0.21 -9.62 -19.60
CA PRO A 142 -1.10 -10.08 -20.67
C PRO A 142 -2.56 -10.30 -20.24
N ARG A 143 -2.83 -10.42 -18.93
CA ARG A 143 -4.18 -10.58 -18.37
C ARG A 143 -4.32 -9.72 -17.13
N ARG A 144 -5.54 -9.27 -16.84
CA ARG A 144 -5.87 -8.60 -15.57
C ARG A 144 -6.31 -9.60 -14.51
N SER A 145 -5.34 -10.15 -13.78
CA SER A 145 -5.59 -10.97 -12.58
C SER A 145 -5.75 -10.10 -11.33
N PRO A 146 -6.18 -10.68 -10.19
CA PRO A 146 -6.14 -9.99 -8.89
C PRO A 146 -4.76 -9.44 -8.53
N ALA A 147 -3.68 -10.20 -8.80
CA ALA A 147 -2.31 -9.75 -8.54
C ALA A 147 -1.96 -8.52 -9.38
N VAL A 148 -2.33 -8.52 -10.67
CA VAL A 148 -2.14 -7.37 -11.57
C VAL A 148 -2.89 -6.14 -11.08
N LEU A 149 -4.15 -6.28 -10.63
CA LEU A 149 -4.91 -5.17 -10.06
C LEU A 149 -4.23 -4.59 -8.81
N LEU A 150 -3.69 -5.44 -7.95
CA LEU A 150 -2.96 -4.99 -6.76
C LEU A 150 -1.64 -4.30 -7.12
N GLY A 151 -0.92 -4.80 -8.13
CA GLY A 151 0.30 -4.15 -8.61
C GLY A 151 0.04 -2.80 -9.32
N LEU A 152 -1.12 -2.65 -10.00
CA LEU A 152 -1.57 -1.34 -10.48
C LEU A 152 -1.92 -0.39 -9.31
N ALA A 153 -2.49 -0.92 -8.23
CA ALA A 153 -2.77 -0.11 -7.04
C ALA A 153 -1.49 0.46 -6.41
N VAL A 154 -0.38 -0.28 -6.43
CA VAL A 154 0.95 0.23 -6.05
C VAL A 154 1.32 1.44 -6.91
N GLY A 155 1.19 1.34 -8.23
CA GLY A 155 1.45 2.47 -9.15
C GLY A 155 0.62 3.72 -8.85
N TRP A 156 -0.61 3.53 -8.35
CA TRP A 156 -1.55 4.61 -8.03
C TRP A 156 -1.51 5.05 -6.56
N SER A 157 -0.63 4.48 -5.74
CA SER A 157 -0.61 4.73 -4.29
C SER A 157 -0.08 6.11 -3.90
N GLY A 158 0.59 6.81 -4.83
CA GLY A 158 1.16 8.13 -4.63
C GLY A 158 2.02 8.59 -5.82
N GLY A 159 2.56 9.80 -5.72
CA GLY A 159 3.37 10.40 -6.78
C GLY A 159 2.57 10.72 -8.05
N SER A 160 3.29 10.90 -9.16
CA SER A 160 2.69 11.02 -10.48
C SER A 160 2.53 9.65 -11.17
N VAL A 161 1.50 9.54 -12.04
CA VAL A 161 1.23 8.37 -12.89
C VAL A 161 2.27 8.19 -14.01
N ALA A 162 2.91 9.28 -14.47
CA ALA A 162 3.99 9.23 -15.48
C ALA A 162 5.07 10.28 -15.16
N PRO A 163 6.35 10.05 -15.45
CA PRO A 163 7.41 11.03 -15.18
C PRO A 163 7.19 12.42 -15.82
N ASN A 164 6.43 12.47 -16.90
CA ASN A 164 6.08 13.67 -17.65
C ASN A 164 4.68 14.22 -17.37
N ASP A 165 3.89 13.52 -16.56
CA ASP A 165 2.60 14.00 -16.08
C ASP A 165 2.82 14.59 -14.68
N THR A 166 2.28 15.76 -14.38
CA THR A 166 2.36 16.36 -13.04
C THR A 166 1.03 16.25 -12.29
N ALA A 167 -0.01 15.75 -12.96
CA ALA A 167 -1.31 15.57 -12.33
C ALA A 167 -1.23 14.51 -11.22
N PRO A 168 -1.71 14.82 -10.00
CA PRO A 168 -1.75 13.83 -8.94
C PRO A 168 -2.73 12.71 -9.31
N VAL A 169 -2.40 11.48 -8.91
CA VAL A 169 -3.31 10.35 -9.09
C VAL A 169 -4.60 10.62 -8.31
N ALA A 170 -5.75 10.41 -8.96
CA ALA A 170 -7.04 10.55 -8.30
C ALA A 170 -7.13 9.61 -7.08
N ARG A 171 -7.51 10.17 -5.92
CA ARG A 171 -7.45 9.49 -4.59
C ARG A 171 -8.21 8.17 -4.51
N HIS A 172 -9.21 7.96 -5.36
CA HIS A 172 -10.01 6.75 -5.41
C HIS A 172 -9.39 5.62 -6.26
N ARG A 173 -8.35 5.87 -7.06
CA ARG A 173 -7.80 4.87 -7.99
C ARG A 173 -7.13 3.71 -7.28
N ALA A 174 -6.16 3.98 -6.40
CA ALA A 174 -5.51 2.93 -5.61
C ALA A 174 -6.51 2.12 -4.78
N PRO A 175 -7.37 2.71 -3.93
CA PRO A 175 -8.31 1.93 -3.14
C PRO A 175 -9.34 1.18 -4.00
N GLY A 176 -9.78 1.75 -5.12
CA GLY A 176 -10.64 1.05 -6.08
C GLY A 176 -9.99 -0.17 -6.71
N ALA A 177 -8.69 -0.08 -7.04
CA ALA A 177 -7.90 -1.19 -7.56
C ALA A 177 -7.66 -2.29 -6.52
N ILE A 178 -7.37 -1.91 -5.27
CA ILE A 178 -7.24 -2.84 -4.13
C ILE A 178 -8.57 -3.58 -3.91
N ASN A 179 -9.68 -2.84 -3.85
CA ASN A 179 -11.01 -3.44 -3.69
C ASN A 179 -11.30 -4.45 -4.81
N SER A 180 -11.04 -4.05 -6.06
CA SER A 180 -11.23 -4.93 -7.22
C SER A 180 -10.34 -6.17 -7.15
N ALA A 181 -9.09 -6.04 -6.71
CA ALA A 181 -8.18 -7.16 -6.52
C ALA A 181 -8.72 -8.15 -5.47
N VAL A 182 -9.07 -7.66 -4.28
CA VAL A 182 -9.53 -8.51 -3.16
C VAL A 182 -10.87 -9.18 -3.48
N LEU A 183 -11.84 -8.44 -4.05
CA LEU A 183 -13.13 -9.02 -4.41
C LEU A 183 -13.05 -9.98 -5.60
N SER A 184 -12.18 -9.72 -6.59
CA SER A 184 -11.95 -10.66 -7.70
C SER A 184 -11.28 -11.94 -7.23
N CYS A 185 -10.32 -11.81 -6.31
CA CYS A 185 -9.69 -12.91 -5.59
C CYS A 185 -10.75 -13.75 -4.85
N LEU A 186 -11.60 -13.11 -4.05
CA LEU A 186 -12.69 -13.77 -3.33
C LEU A 186 -13.68 -14.48 -4.28
N ALA A 187 -14.00 -13.85 -5.41
CA ALA A 187 -14.91 -14.41 -6.40
C ALA A 187 -14.36 -15.66 -7.12
N GLY A 188 -13.04 -15.83 -7.15
CA GLY A 188 -12.39 -17.02 -7.70
C GLY A 188 -12.51 -18.27 -6.82
N LEU A 189 -12.74 -18.11 -5.52
CA LEU A 189 -12.79 -19.22 -4.57
C LEU A 189 -14.06 -20.08 -4.69
N ASP A 190 -14.01 -21.30 -4.14
CA ASP A 190 -15.20 -22.14 -3.96
C ASP A 190 -16.26 -21.47 -3.08
N THR A 191 -17.53 -21.55 -3.49
CA THR A 191 -18.66 -20.92 -2.76
C THR A 191 -18.70 -21.28 -1.28
N ARG A 192 -18.31 -22.51 -0.92
CA ARG A 192 -18.31 -23.00 0.48
C ARG A 192 -17.26 -22.33 1.35
N SER A 193 -16.15 -21.87 0.79
CA SER A 193 -15.04 -21.27 1.53
C SER A 193 -15.03 -19.74 1.45
N ARG A 194 -15.79 -19.13 0.53
CA ARG A 194 -15.87 -17.67 0.34
C ARG A 194 -16.22 -16.92 1.63
N SER A 195 -17.26 -17.35 2.35
CA SER A 195 -17.69 -16.66 3.58
C SER A 195 -16.60 -16.66 4.66
N VAL A 196 -15.86 -17.77 4.79
CA VAL A 196 -14.75 -17.90 5.73
C VAL A 196 -13.59 -16.99 5.34
N HIS A 197 -13.24 -16.92 4.06
CA HIS A 197 -12.16 -16.04 3.59
C HIS A 197 -12.55 -14.57 3.71
N LEU A 198 -13.78 -14.21 3.34
CA LEU A 198 -14.31 -12.86 3.53
C LEU A 198 -14.22 -12.43 5.00
N ALA A 199 -14.66 -13.28 5.92
CA ALA A 199 -14.57 -13.00 7.35
C ALA A 199 -13.12 -12.79 7.82
N ARG A 200 -12.17 -13.58 7.31
CA ARG A 200 -10.73 -13.42 7.63
C ARG A 200 -10.16 -12.12 7.07
N MET A 201 -10.49 -11.75 5.83
CA MET A 201 -10.05 -10.49 5.21
C MET A 201 -10.56 -9.28 5.99
N ILE A 202 -11.84 -9.30 6.41
CA ILE A 202 -12.44 -8.26 7.24
C ILE A 202 -11.80 -8.25 8.64
N ALA A 203 -11.53 -9.41 9.23
CA ALA A 203 -10.90 -9.49 10.55
C ALA A 203 -9.47 -8.91 10.54
N LEU A 204 -8.70 -9.15 9.48
CA LEU A 204 -7.39 -8.53 9.29
C LEU A 204 -7.50 -7.02 9.09
N ALA A 205 -8.48 -6.54 8.32
CA ALA A 205 -8.72 -5.10 8.24
C ALA A 205 -9.07 -4.50 9.61
N ALA A 206 -9.92 -5.18 10.38
CA ALA A 206 -10.32 -4.73 11.71
C ALA A 206 -9.16 -4.65 12.71
N SER A 207 -8.13 -5.49 12.60
CA SER A 207 -6.95 -5.33 13.45
C SER A 207 -6.20 -4.04 13.14
N LEU A 208 -5.97 -3.76 11.86
CA LEU A 208 -5.28 -2.55 11.41
C LEU A 208 -6.03 -1.27 11.77
N LEU A 209 -7.36 -1.27 11.65
CA LEU A 209 -8.19 -0.10 11.93
C LEU A 209 -8.25 0.25 13.43
N ARG A 210 -7.95 -0.70 14.32
CA ARG A 210 -7.88 -0.49 15.79
C ARG A 210 -6.52 -0.02 16.29
N GLU A 211 -5.48 -0.13 15.47
CA GLU A 211 -4.12 0.30 15.80
C GLU A 211 -3.92 1.83 15.63
N ASN A 212 -5.01 2.59 15.48
CA ASN A 212 -5.02 4.03 15.23
C ASN A 212 -5.36 4.88 16.47
#